data_AF-A0AAJ0LJC9-F1
#
_entry.id   AF-A0AAJ0LJC9-F1
#
_cell.length_a   1.000
_cell.length_b   1.000
_cell.length_c   1.000
_cell.angle_alpha   90.00
_cell.angle_beta   90.00
_cell.angle_gamma   90.00
#
_symmetry.space_group_name_H-M   'P 1'
#
loop_
_entity.id
_entity.type
_entity.pdbx_description
1 polymer ?
#
loop_
_entity_poly.entity_id
_entity_poly.type
_entity_poly.pdbx_seq_one_letter_code
_entity_poly.pdbx_strand_id
1 'polypeptide(L)'
;MSVFTAYFCGTGSHRFDDTNTNFWNGELVSTLASHDQGREFAHWVAVDGPGSGNLQDDSLFVDPGGYYNWTGQLFGRGWEENVSHVLQIIKGESRWQRTKLSEAEYRRLKDAGVPVPEVASTASWFWRTYDYGDRQPTPQALQERIIHLFRKPLVPTQVNLVGWSRGGISCHMLANAMAKDPELCDVPVNIFTIDPVPGIGNVQPERVMLSANVREYVGFYSRDERSKGFACVVPDVQPGTRIGVFPMPGRHATLVGNASVDGAGSGQVLVEPGLVVRHYAEVCLRRWGVELAKCLDLSEEQVMGYHKAMADCEDQYQAMRRKSYTVVTEGSRDDRLLHQGTRQTTFSHVRGDPYCPAAGLGLTQCDGDTYKALR
;
A
#
# COMPACT_ATOMS: atom_id res chain seq x y z
N MET A 1 10.26 -4.39 -22.50
CA MET A 1 9.80 -3.38 -21.51
C MET A 1 10.02 -4.01 -20.13
N SER A 2 10.66 -3.31 -19.19
CA SER A 2 10.90 -3.81 -17.83
C SER A 2 9.93 -3.12 -16.88
N VAL A 3 9.14 -3.89 -16.14
CA VAL A 3 8.14 -3.40 -15.18
C VAL A 3 8.63 -3.68 -13.76
N PHE A 4 8.43 -2.73 -12.85
CA PHE A 4 8.62 -2.94 -11.42
C PHE A 4 7.36 -2.57 -10.65
N THR A 5 6.92 -3.42 -9.71
CA THR A 5 5.72 -3.17 -8.91
C THR A 5 6.03 -3.08 -7.41
N ALA A 6 5.61 -2.01 -6.75
CA ALA A 6 5.70 -1.88 -5.30
C ALA A 6 4.32 -2.01 -4.65
N TYR A 7 4.20 -2.92 -3.67
CA TYR A 7 2.99 -3.18 -2.90
C TYR A 7 3.16 -2.66 -1.47
N PHE A 8 2.45 -1.59 -1.11
CA PHE A 8 2.51 -0.96 0.21
C PHE A 8 1.31 -1.34 1.07
N CYS A 9 1.54 -2.16 2.09
CA CYS A 9 0.48 -2.59 3.00
C CYS A 9 -0.05 -1.42 3.83
N GLY A 10 -1.30 -1.53 4.29
CA GLY A 10 -1.93 -0.53 5.13
C GLY A 10 -1.42 -0.52 6.56
N THR A 11 -1.81 0.51 7.31
CA THR A 11 -1.52 0.64 8.75
C THR A 11 -1.76 -0.65 9.53
N GLY A 12 -0.73 -1.12 10.24
CA GLY A 12 -0.85 -2.33 11.07
C GLY A 12 -0.93 -3.64 10.29
N SER A 13 -0.80 -3.60 8.95
CA SER A 13 -0.74 -4.78 8.09
C SER A 13 0.68 -4.98 7.54
N HIS A 14 1.03 -6.23 7.24
CA HIS A 14 2.31 -6.63 6.71
C HIS A 14 2.17 -7.60 5.53
N ARG A 15 3.27 -7.83 4.82
CA ARG A 15 3.32 -8.68 3.61
C ARG A 15 2.86 -10.14 3.76
N PHE A 16 2.62 -10.60 4.99
CA PHE A 16 2.22 -11.98 5.31
C PHE A 16 0.74 -12.05 5.76
N ASP A 17 -0.01 -10.96 5.59
CA ASP A 17 -1.44 -10.91 5.86
C ASP A 17 -2.28 -11.55 4.74
N ASP A 18 -1.66 -12.15 3.73
CA ASP A 18 -2.31 -12.94 2.67
C ASP A 18 -3.07 -14.17 3.23
N THR A 19 -2.74 -14.57 4.46
CA THR A 19 -3.41 -15.66 5.19
C THR A 19 -4.13 -15.20 6.46
N ASN A 20 -4.21 -13.88 6.71
CA ASN A 20 -4.81 -13.33 7.92
C ASN A 20 -6.34 -13.52 7.91
N THR A 21 -6.85 -14.21 8.91
CA THR A 21 -8.27 -14.62 9.02
C THR A 21 -9.24 -13.46 9.25
N ASN A 22 -8.75 -12.27 9.61
CA ASN A 22 -9.59 -11.08 9.70
C ASN A 22 -10.02 -10.57 8.32
N PHE A 23 -9.32 -10.99 7.26
CA PHE A 23 -9.69 -10.73 5.88
C PHE A 23 -10.16 -12.03 5.25
N TRP A 24 -11.31 -12.02 4.60
CA TRP A 24 -11.98 -13.25 4.15
C TRP A 24 -11.13 -14.07 3.17
N ASN A 25 -10.23 -13.42 2.44
CA ASN A 25 -9.33 -14.04 1.45
C ASN A 25 -7.94 -13.37 1.46
N GLY A 26 -7.42 -13.14 2.67
CA GLY A 26 -6.20 -12.38 2.89
C GLY A 26 -6.39 -10.87 2.72
N GLU A 27 -5.49 -10.08 3.32
CA GLU A 27 -5.47 -8.64 3.06
C GLU A 27 -5.09 -8.40 1.60
N LEU A 28 -5.79 -7.49 0.93
CA LEU A 28 -5.72 -7.38 -0.52
C LEU A 28 -4.32 -7.07 -1.06
N VAL A 29 -3.59 -6.10 -0.48
CA VAL A 29 -2.28 -5.69 -1.01
C VAL A 29 -1.25 -6.81 -0.85
N SER A 30 -1.19 -7.44 0.32
CA SER A 30 -0.34 -8.60 0.59
C SER A 30 -0.71 -9.80 -0.28
N THR A 31 -2.00 -10.05 -0.50
CA THR A 31 -2.49 -11.10 -1.41
C THR A 31 -2.03 -10.87 -2.85
N LEU A 32 -2.16 -9.64 -3.37
CA LEU A 32 -1.68 -9.29 -4.72
C LEU A 32 -0.16 -9.52 -4.85
N ALA A 33 0.62 -9.10 -3.84
CA ALA A 33 2.05 -9.34 -3.82
C ALA A 33 2.40 -10.84 -3.79
N SER A 34 1.70 -11.64 -3.00
CA SER A 34 1.89 -13.10 -2.94
C SER A 34 1.57 -13.83 -4.26
N HIS A 35 0.78 -13.17 -5.11
CA HIS A 35 0.34 -13.70 -6.40
C HIS A 35 1.21 -13.22 -7.57
N ASP A 36 2.08 -12.25 -7.37
CA ASP A 36 3.02 -11.76 -8.39
C ASP A 36 4.03 -12.85 -8.77
N GLN A 37 4.05 -13.22 -10.05
CA GLN A 37 4.92 -14.27 -10.60
C GLN A 37 6.32 -13.75 -10.93
N GLY A 38 6.55 -12.44 -10.82
CA GLY A 38 7.85 -11.86 -10.93
C GLY A 38 8.78 -12.31 -9.80
N ARG A 39 10.06 -11.97 -9.94
CA ARG A 39 11.05 -12.19 -8.88
C ARG A 39 11.05 -11.01 -7.93
N GLU A 40 10.85 -11.26 -6.64
CA GLU A 40 10.96 -10.25 -5.61
C GLU A 40 12.32 -9.52 -5.69
N PHE A 41 12.32 -8.23 -5.35
CA PHE A 41 13.39 -7.24 -5.47
C PHE A 41 13.74 -6.86 -6.92
N ALA A 42 13.74 -7.81 -7.84
CA ALA A 42 13.98 -7.53 -9.26
C ALA A 42 12.76 -6.90 -9.92
N HIS A 43 11.59 -7.53 -9.84
CA HIS A 43 10.37 -7.13 -10.55
C HIS A 43 9.28 -6.59 -9.62
N TRP A 44 9.34 -6.93 -8.33
CA TRP A 44 8.38 -6.38 -7.38
C TRP A 44 8.95 -6.35 -5.96
N VAL A 45 8.32 -5.58 -5.07
CA VAL A 45 8.59 -5.63 -3.63
C VAL A 45 7.29 -5.42 -2.85
N ALA A 46 7.11 -6.19 -1.77
CA ALA A 46 6.09 -5.92 -0.77
C ALA A 46 6.71 -5.18 0.41
N VAL A 47 6.03 -4.15 0.88
CA VAL A 47 6.49 -3.28 1.97
C VAL A 47 5.44 -3.26 3.07
N ASP A 48 5.87 -3.59 4.28
CA ASP A 48 5.03 -3.56 5.47
C ASP A 48 4.49 -2.16 5.75
N GLY A 49 3.25 -2.11 6.24
CA GLY A 49 2.60 -0.86 6.53
C GLY A 49 3.09 -0.22 7.82
N PRO A 50 3.01 1.11 7.95
CA PRO A 50 3.44 1.79 9.17
C PRO A 50 2.70 1.25 10.39
N GLY A 51 3.47 0.88 11.42
CA GLY A 51 2.95 0.36 12.69
C GLY A 51 2.62 -1.13 12.73
N SER A 52 3.00 -1.92 11.72
CA SER A 52 2.88 -3.38 11.74
C SER A 52 3.91 -4.09 12.63
N GLY A 53 4.87 -3.35 13.19
CA GLY A 53 6.08 -3.90 13.82
C GLY A 53 7.24 -4.09 12.84
N ASN A 54 7.04 -3.77 11.56
CA ASN A 54 8.00 -3.83 10.45
C ASN A 54 8.89 -5.08 10.48
N LEU A 55 8.32 -6.22 10.10
CA LEU A 55 9.04 -7.50 10.06
C LEU A 55 10.17 -7.50 9.00
N GLN A 56 10.22 -6.46 8.17
CA GLN A 56 11.23 -6.24 7.13
C GLN A 56 12.35 -5.27 7.52
N ASP A 57 12.45 -4.83 8.79
CA ASP A 57 13.49 -3.89 9.26
C ASP A 57 14.92 -4.29 8.85
N ASP A 58 15.19 -5.60 8.86
CA ASP A 58 16.50 -6.16 8.52
C ASP A 58 16.82 -6.15 7.01
N SER A 59 15.80 -5.91 6.17
CA SER A 59 15.85 -5.97 4.71
C SER A 59 15.87 -4.60 4.03
N LEU A 60 15.77 -3.50 4.79
CA LEU A 60 15.73 -2.13 4.26
C LEU A 60 17.06 -1.73 3.61
N PHE A 61 17.00 -0.95 2.52
CA PHE A 61 18.17 -0.38 1.79
C PHE A 61 18.63 0.97 2.39
N VAL A 62 18.04 1.35 3.53
CA VAL A 62 18.23 2.63 4.24
C VAL A 62 18.31 2.37 5.74
N ASP A 63 18.90 3.32 6.47
CA ASP A 63 19.06 3.24 7.93
C ASP A 63 17.68 3.21 8.64
N PRO A 64 17.38 2.21 9.51
CA PRO A 64 16.10 2.12 10.19
C PRO A 64 15.88 3.25 11.22
N GLY A 65 14.78 4.01 11.06
CA GLY A 65 14.42 5.17 11.90
C GLY A 65 13.95 4.89 13.35
N GLY A 66 14.15 3.68 13.88
CA GLY A 66 13.84 3.31 15.27
C GLY A 66 12.35 3.02 15.55
N TYR A 67 11.87 1.85 15.10
CA TYR A 67 10.46 1.43 15.06
C TYR A 67 9.77 1.14 16.42
N TYR A 68 10.49 1.18 17.55
CA TYR A 68 10.02 0.63 18.84
C TYR A 68 9.23 1.58 19.77
N ASN A 69 8.93 2.81 19.35
CA ASN A 69 8.14 3.71 20.21
C ASN A 69 6.66 3.67 19.85
N TRP A 70 5.84 3.11 20.76
CA TRP A 70 4.36 3.05 20.69
C TRP A 70 3.73 4.43 20.42
N THR A 71 4.35 5.52 20.89
CA THR A 71 3.93 6.90 20.60
C THR A 71 4.19 7.35 19.16
N GLY A 72 5.04 6.68 18.38
CA GLY A 72 5.41 7.03 17.01
C GLY A 72 4.49 6.49 15.91
N GLN A 73 3.71 5.43 16.18
CA GLN A 73 2.79 4.84 15.20
C GLN A 73 1.61 5.75 14.83
N LEU A 74 1.25 6.69 15.72
CA LEU A 74 0.20 7.68 15.47
C LEU A 74 0.71 8.91 14.67
N PHE A 75 2.03 9.16 14.67
CA PHE A 75 2.67 10.39 14.16
C PHE A 75 3.55 10.19 12.92
N GLY A 76 3.48 9.04 12.24
CA GLY A 76 4.04 8.88 10.89
C GLY A 76 5.56 8.74 10.83
N ARG A 77 6.14 7.79 11.57
CA ARG A 77 7.51 7.27 11.29
C ARG A 77 7.39 5.92 10.58
N GLY A 78 8.24 5.66 9.57
CA GLY A 78 8.31 4.40 8.82
C GLY A 78 7.97 4.52 7.33
N TRP A 79 7.03 5.40 6.96
CA TRP A 79 6.67 5.61 5.54
C TRP A 79 7.72 6.38 4.72
N GLU A 80 8.46 7.35 5.28
CA GLU A 80 9.57 7.98 4.55
C GLU A 80 10.71 6.99 4.30
N GLU A 81 11.00 6.13 5.28
CA GLU A 81 11.98 5.04 5.17
C GLU A 81 11.53 4.00 4.13
N ASN A 82 10.26 3.60 4.15
CA ASN A 82 9.66 2.71 3.16
C ASN A 82 9.76 3.28 1.73
N VAL A 83 9.44 4.56 1.55
CA VAL A 83 9.57 5.24 0.24
C VAL A 83 11.02 5.28 -0.20
N SER A 84 11.94 5.63 0.70
CA SER A 84 13.38 5.70 0.40
C SER A 84 13.96 4.32 0.08
N HIS A 85 13.52 3.28 0.77
CA HIS A 85 13.90 1.89 0.52
C HIS A 85 13.49 1.45 -0.88
N VAL A 86 12.22 1.65 -1.26
CA VAL A 86 11.74 1.25 -2.59
C VAL A 86 12.41 2.09 -3.69
N LEU A 87 12.64 3.39 -3.45
CA LEU A 87 13.39 4.23 -4.39
C LEU A 87 14.78 3.64 -4.69
N GLN A 88 15.50 3.16 -3.67
CA GLN A 88 16.79 2.50 -3.86
C GLN A 88 16.67 1.13 -4.55
N ILE A 89 15.63 0.33 -4.25
CA ILE A 89 15.37 -0.93 -4.96
C ILE A 89 15.13 -0.67 -6.46
N ILE A 90 14.38 0.38 -6.83
CA ILE A 90 14.11 0.74 -8.23
C ILE A 90 15.42 1.08 -8.96
N LYS A 91 16.35 1.77 -8.31
CA LYS A 91 17.68 2.06 -8.84
C LYS A 91 18.58 0.83 -8.90
N GLY A 92 18.36 -0.12 -7.99
CA GLY A 92 19.13 -1.35 -7.88
C GLY A 92 20.40 -1.23 -7.06
N GLU A 93 20.53 -0.18 -6.26
CA GLU A 93 21.72 0.12 -5.46
C GLU A 93 21.29 0.46 -4.02
N SER A 94 21.89 -0.20 -3.03
CA SER A 94 21.67 0.10 -1.61
C SER A 94 22.56 1.26 -1.16
N ARG A 95 22.01 2.18 -0.35
CA ARG A 95 22.78 3.27 0.29
C ARG A 95 23.25 2.92 1.69
N TRP A 96 22.71 1.84 2.23
CA TRP A 96 23.01 1.33 3.55
C TRP A 96 22.96 -0.19 3.52
N GLN A 97 23.85 -0.82 4.27
CA GLN A 97 23.88 -2.27 4.43
C GLN A 97 23.97 -2.61 5.90
N ARG A 98 23.18 -3.60 6.33
CA ARG A 98 23.26 -4.11 7.70
C ARG A 98 24.44 -5.05 7.81
N THR A 99 25.59 -4.51 8.20
CA THR A 99 26.82 -5.28 8.32
C THR A 99 26.91 -6.10 9.60
N LYS A 100 26.10 -5.83 10.64
CA LYS A 100 26.16 -6.52 11.94
C LYS A 100 25.10 -7.60 12.10
N LEU A 101 25.48 -8.73 12.72
CA LEU A 101 24.58 -9.81 13.10
C LEU A 101 23.66 -9.40 14.26
N SER A 102 22.42 -9.88 14.23
CA SER A 102 21.56 -9.90 15.42
C SER A 102 21.95 -11.07 16.34
N GLU A 103 21.57 -10.99 17.62
CA GLU A 103 21.77 -12.09 18.57
C GLU A 103 21.10 -13.39 18.09
N ALA A 104 19.90 -13.30 17.53
CA ALA A 104 19.15 -14.46 17.05
C ALA A 104 19.84 -15.15 15.85
N GLU A 105 20.45 -14.37 14.96
CA GLU A 105 21.22 -14.92 13.84
C GLU A 105 22.55 -15.50 14.29
N TYR A 106 23.25 -14.80 15.20
CA TYR A 106 24.47 -15.32 15.80
C TYR A 106 24.26 -16.69 16.44
N ARG A 107 23.18 -16.84 17.23
CA ARG A 107 22.80 -18.13 17.81
C ARG A 107 22.49 -19.18 16.75
N ARG A 108 21.69 -18.84 15.73
CA ARG A 108 21.39 -19.76 14.61
C ARG A 108 22.64 -20.22 13.86
N LEU A 109 23.59 -19.32 13.60
CA LEU A 109 24.86 -19.66 12.93
C LEU A 109 25.73 -20.55 13.82
N LYS A 110 25.81 -20.25 15.12
CA LYS A 110 26.54 -21.06 16.10
C LYS A 110 25.94 -22.47 16.22
N ASP A 111 24.61 -22.57 16.28
CA ASP A 111 23.89 -23.85 16.33
C ASP A 111 24.04 -24.66 15.04
N ALA A 112 24.16 -23.99 13.89
CA ALA A 112 24.42 -24.61 12.59
C ALA A 112 25.90 -24.99 12.37
N GLY A 113 26.79 -24.75 13.34
CA GLY A 113 28.22 -25.07 13.25
C GLY A 113 29.02 -24.13 12.34
N VAL A 114 28.49 -22.95 12.00
CA VAL A 114 29.19 -21.96 11.20
C VAL A 114 30.23 -21.24 12.09
N PRO A 115 31.50 -21.11 11.65
CA PRO A 115 32.51 -20.39 12.42
C PRO A 115 32.16 -18.90 12.50
N VAL A 116 31.67 -18.46 13.66
CA VAL A 116 31.39 -17.05 13.97
C VAL A 116 32.31 -16.54 15.09
N PRO A 117 32.79 -15.28 15.04
CA PRO A 117 33.62 -14.71 16.10
C PRO A 117 32.89 -14.69 17.46
N GLU A 118 33.61 -14.86 18.57
CA GLU A 118 33.00 -14.73 19.90
C GLU A 118 32.51 -13.31 20.17
N VAL A 119 31.42 -13.19 20.92
CA VAL A 119 30.71 -11.91 21.15
C VAL A 119 31.63 -10.93 21.87
N ALA A 120 31.88 -9.78 21.24
CA ALA A 120 32.60 -8.68 21.87
C ALA A 120 31.63 -7.78 22.63
N SER A 121 31.86 -7.53 23.93
CA SER A 121 31.05 -6.59 24.71
C SER A 121 31.83 -5.33 25.00
N THR A 122 31.23 -4.16 24.72
CA THR A 122 31.71 -2.88 25.23
C THR A 122 30.85 -2.47 26.44
N ALA A 123 31.50 -2.09 27.54
CA ALA A 123 30.84 -1.76 28.79
C ALA A 123 30.91 -0.26 29.08
N SER A 124 29.75 0.37 29.22
CA SER A 124 29.56 1.58 30.03
C SER A 124 28.62 1.23 31.19
N TRP A 125 28.80 1.85 32.36
CA TRP A 125 28.03 1.57 33.59
C TRP A 125 26.50 1.55 33.38
N PHE A 126 26.01 2.27 32.37
CA PHE A 126 24.58 2.37 32.07
C PHE A 126 24.09 1.51 30.90
N TRP A 127 24.98 0.98 30.05
CA TRP A 127 24.60 0.19 28.86
C TRP A 127 25.67 -0.84 28.51
N ARG A 128 25.26 -2.12 28.39
CA ARG A 128 26.07 -3.15 27.72
C ARG A 128 25.66 -3.24 26.26
N THR A 129 26.61 -3.02 25.36
CA THR A 129 26.43 -3.23 23.92
C THR A 129 27.21 -4.47 23.51
N TYR A 130 26.53 -5.41 22.86
CA TYR A 130 27.10 -6.66 22.36
C TYR A 130 27.29 -6.55 20.84
N ASP A 131 28.49 -6.81 20.36
CA ASP A 131 28.84 -6.97 18.94
C ASP A 131 28.92 -8.46 18.61
N TYR A 132 28.00 -8.92 17.78
CA TYR A 132 27.86 -10.32 17.37
C TYR A 132 28.64 -10.66 16.08
N GLY A 133 29.49 -9.75 15.62
CA GLY A 133 30.27 -9.91 14.39
C GLY A 133 29.53 -9.46 13.13
N ASP A 134 30.21 -9.61 11.99
CA ASP A 134 29.74 -9.08 10.71
C ASP A 134 28.94 -10.12 9.90
N ARG A 135 27.90 -9.67 9.19
CA ARG A 135 27.12 -10.45 8.21
C ARG A 135 27.89 -10.58 6.89
N GLN A 136 27.99 -11.81 6.38
CA GLN A 136 28.52 -12.10 5.04
C GLN A 136 27.73 -13.25 4.39
N PRO A 137 26.95 -13.04 3.30
CA PRO A 137 26.59 -11.75 2.68
C PRO A 137 25.50 -10.99 3.45
N THR A 138 25.40 -9.68 3.26
CA THR A 138 24.28 -8.87 3.81
C THR A 138 22.98 -9.12 3.01
N PRO A 139 21.79 -8.99 3.62
CA PRO A 139 20.53 -9.07 2.88
C PRO A 139 20.47 -8.09 1.72
N GLN A 140 21.03 -6.89 1.89
CA GLN A 140 21.07 -5.85 0.86
C GLN A 140 21.93 -6.28 -0.34
N ALA A 141 23.12 -6.84 -0.10
CA ALA A 141 23.96 -7.38 -1.16
C ALA A 141 23.29 -8.55 -1.92
N LEU A 142 22.53 -9.40 -1.21
CA LEU A 142 21.74 -10.47 -1.84
C LEU A 142 20.63 -9.89 -2.75
N GLN A 143 19.89 -8.89 -2.26
CA GLN A 143 18.84 -8.23 -3.02
C GLN A 143 19.40 -7.49 -4.25
N GLU A 144 20.50 -6.75 -4.12
CA GLU A 144 21.22 -6.15 -5.25
C GLU A 144 21.62 -7.21 -6.28
N ARG A 145 22.15 -8.35 -5.83
CA ARG A 145 22.55 -9.42 -6.74
C ARG A 145 21.36 -10.01 -7.51
N ILE A 146 20.22 -10.19 -6.84
CA ILE A 146 18.96 -10.60 -7.48
C ILE A 146 18.56 -9.57 -8.55
N ILE A 147 18.57 -8.28 -8.21
CA ILE A 147 18.25 -7.19 -9.13
C ILE A 147 19.16 -7.23 -10.36
N HIS A 148 20.48 -7.22 -10.17
CA HIS A 148 21.45 -7.20 -11.27
C HIS A 148 21.39 -8.45 -12.16
N LEU A 149 21.01 -9.60 -11.61
CA LEU A 149 20.88 -10.84 -12.36
C LEU A 149 19.60 -10.87 -13.21
N PHE A 150 18.48 -10.38 -12.67
CA PHE A 150 17.17 -10.62 -13.26
C PHE A 150 16.50 -9.39 -13.90
N ARG A 151 16.85 -8.17 -13.51
CA ARG A 151 16.24 -6.95 -14.06
C ARG A 151 17.11 -6.36 -15.17
N LYS A 152 16.56 -6.26 -16.39
CA LYS A 152 17.20 -5.68 -17.58
C LYS A 152 16.20 -4.82 -18.37
N PRO A 153 16.45 -3.51 -18.58
CA PRO A 153 17.55 -2.69 -18.03
C PRO A 153 17.50 -2.57 -16.50
N LEU A 154 18.57 -2.07 -15.87
CA LEU A 154 18.67 -1.99 -14.40
C LEU A 154 17.61 -1.08 -13.79
N VAL A 155 17.37 0.10 -14.37
CA VAL A 155 16.23 0.95 -14.03
C VAL A 155 15.03 0.47 -14.85
N PRO A 156 13.89 0.15 -14.23
CA PRO A 156 12.71 -0.30 -14.96
C PRO A 156 12.18 0.80 -15.88
N THR A 157 11.57 0.41 -17.00
CA THR A 157 10.96 1.35 -17.96
C THR A 157 9.57 1.82 -17.53
N GLN A 158 8.99 1.22 -16.49
CA GLN A 158 7.71 1.57 -15.89
C GLN A 158 7.68 1.10 -14.43
N VAL A 159 7.04 1.89 -13.56
CA VAL A 159 6.78 1.51 -12.17
C VAL A 159 5.27 1.49 -11.90
N ASN A 160 4.80 0.42 -11.27
CA ASN A 160 3.42 0.30 -10.80
C ASN A 160 3.42 0.35 -9.27
N LEU A 161 2.50 1.13 -8.68
CA LEU A 161 2.40 1.30 -7.23
C LEU A 161 1.02 0.87 -6.78
N VAL A 162 0.96 -0.02 -5.80
CA VAL A 162 -0.28 -0.49 -5.18
C VAL A 162 -0.22 -0.18 -3.70
N GLY A 163 -1.28 0.40 -3.13
CA GLY A 163 -1.26 0.66 -1.69
C GLY A 163 -2.62 0.93 -1.07
N TRP A 164 -2.76 0.49 0.18
CA TRP A 164 -3.96 0.71 0.99
C TRP A 164 -3.65 1.68 2.14
N SER A 165 -4.60 2.56 2.50
CA SER A 165 -4.46 3.43 3.68
C SER A 165 -3.22 4.33 3.59
N ARG A 166 -2.37 4.36 4.63
CA ARG A 166 -1.05 5.02 4.60
C ARG A 166 -0.13 4.44 3.52
N GLY A 167 -0.26 3.16 3.16
CA GLY A 167 0.45 2.58 2.02
C GLY A 167 0.05 3.22 0.69
N GLY A 168 -1.22 3.59 0.51
CA GLY A 168 -1.68 4.38 -0.64
C GLY A 168 -1.05 5.78 -0.67
N ILE A 169 -0.82 6.39 0.49
CA ILE A 169 -0.08 7.66 0.60
C ILE A 169 1.41 7.46 0.30
N SER A 170 2.01 6.33 0.70
CA SER A 170 3.38 5.97 0.30
C SER A 170 3.51 5.86 -1.22
N CYS A 171 2.48 5.41 -1.95
CA CYS A 171 2.48 5.47 -3.41
C CYS A 171 2.60 6.90 -3.93
N HIS A 172 1.86 7.85 -3.36
CA HIS A 172 1.95 9.27 -3.76
C HIS A 172 3.35 9.82 -3.49
N MET A 173 3.88 9.56 -2.30
CA MET A 173 5.20 10.02 -1.88
C MET A 173 6.31 9.44 -2.78
N LEU A 174 6.25 8.15 -3.12
CA LEU A 174 7.23 7.51 -4.00
C LEU A 174 7.15 8.05 -5.43
N ALA A 175 5.95 8.22 -6.00
CA ALA A 175 5.80 8.79 -7.34
C ALA A 175 6.42 10.19 -7.42
N ASN A 176 6.21 11.03 -6.39
CA ASN A 176 6.80 12.36 -6.29
C ASN A 176 8.30 12.34 -6.02
N ALA A 177 8.81 11.36 -5.26
CA ALA A 177 10.24 11.18 -5.05
C ALA A 177 10.94 10.77 -6.36
N MET A 178 10.34 9.86 -7.14
CA MET A 178 10.84 9.48 -8.46
C MET A 178 10.87 10.68 -9.41
N ALA A 179 9.84 11.52 -9.43
CA ALA A 179 9.79 12.72 -10.25
C ALA A 179 10.92 13.72 -9.96
N LYS A 180 11.47 13.69 -8.73
CA LYS A 180 12.57 14.55 -8.27
C LYS A 180 13.94 13.89 -8.42
N ASP A 181 14.01 12.58 -8.62
CA ASP A 181 15.27 11.84 -8.77
C ASP A 181 15.73 11.89 -10.24
N PRO A 182 16.94 12.41 -10.54
CA PRO A 182 17.42 12.56 -11.92
C PRO A 182 17.49 11.25 -12.74
N GLU A 183 17.61 10.09 -12.09
CA GLU A 183 17.66 8.80 -12.77
C GLU A 183 16.27 8.21 -13.03
N LEU A 184 15.24 8.67 -12.30
CA LEU A 184 13.89 8.11 -12.32
C LEU A 184 12.82 9.09 -12.82
N CYS A 185 13.14 10.37 -13.03
CA CYS A 185 12.15 11.40 -13.34
C CYS A 185 11.39 11.15 -14.65
N ASP A 186 12.02 10.43 -15.59
CA ASP A 186 11.41 10.05 -16.86
C ASP A 186 10.69 8.69 -16.83
N VAL A 187 10.78 7.94 -15.71
CA VAL A 187 10.12 6.64 -15.56
C VAL A 187 8.62 6.86 -15.30
N PRO A 188 7.72 6.39 -16.19
CA PRO A 188 6.29 6.54 -16.00
C PRO A 188 5.79 5.70 -14.82
N VAL A 189 4.84 6.26 -14.08
CA VAL A 189 4.24 5.62 -12.90
C VAL A 189 2.75 5.39 -13.10
N ASN A 190 2.26 4.19 -12.77
CA ASN A 190 0.85 3.90 -12.60
C ASN A 190 0.55 3.61 -11.13
N ILE A 191 -0.60 4.07 -10.63
CA ILE A 191 -0.97 3.92 -9.22
C ILE A 191 -2.35 3.29 -9.09
N PHE A 192 -2.45 2.24 -8.28
CA PHE A 192 -3.71 1.68 -7.79
C PHE A 192 -3.79 1.85 -6.26
N THR A 193 -4.67 2.73 -5.77
CA THR A 193 -4.85 2.96 -4.34
C THR A 193 -6.18 2.44 -3.83
N ILE A 194 -6.17 2.01 -2.58
CA ILE A 194 -7.35 1.62 -1.84
C ILE A 194 -7.44 2.52 -0.62
N ASP A 195 -8.45 3.39 -0.62
CA ASP A 195 -8.77 4.33 0.45
C ASP A 195 -7.53 5.01 1.08
N PRO A 196 -6.73 5.77 0.30
CA PRO A 196 -5.50 6.39 0.79
C PRO A 196 -5.79 7.40 1.91
N VAL A 197 -5.19 7.20 3.08
CA VAL A 197 -5.44 8.00 4.30
C VAL A 197 -4.11 8.46 4.90
N PRO A 198 -3.85 9.77 4.99
CA PRO A 198 -2.58 10.29 5.55
C PRO A 198 -2.56 10.35 7.08
N GLY A 199 -3.73 10.33 7.72
CA GLY A 199 -3.86 10.59 9.15
C GLY A 199 -3.86 12.10 9.48
N ILE A 200 -4.09 12.40 10.76
CA ILE A 200 -4.27 13.77 11.25
C ILE A 200 -2.98 14.58 11.05
N GLY A 201 -3.09 15.74 10.41
CA GLY A 201 -1.96 16.68 10.24
C GLY A 201 -0.99 16.35 9.11
N ASN A 202 -1.29 15.34 8.28
CA ASN A 202 -0.38 14.83 7.25
C ASN A 202 -0.79 15.16 5.80
N VAL A 203 -1.29 16.38 5.57
CA VAL A 203 -1.78 16.85 4.25
C VAL A 203 -0.76 17.68 3.46
N GLN A 204 0.54 17.37 3.62
CA GLN A 204 1.63 18.03 2.91
C GLN A 204 1.56 17.72 1.39
N PRO A 205 2.02 18.63 0.51
CA PRO A 205 1.90 18.48 -0.94
C PRO A 205 2.36 17.14 -1.51
N GLU A 206 3.47 16.59 -1.01
CA GLU A 206 4.02 15.31 -1.44
C GLU A 206 3.13 14.08 -1.14
N ARG A 207 2.14 14.25 -0.26
CA ARG A 207 1.16 13.21 0.13
C ARG A 207 -0.19 13.37 -0.56
N VAL A 208 -0.50 14.57 -1.04
CA VAL A 208 -1.84 14.91 -1.57
C VAL A 208 -1.81 15.41 -3.02
N MET A 209 -0.66 15.57 -3.62
CA MET A 209 -0.52 15.95 -5.04
C MET A 209 0.33 14.90 -5.76
N LEU A 210 0.16 14.77 -7.07
CA LEU A 210 0.95 13.88 -7.91
C LEU A 210 1.66 14.65 -9.02
N SER A 211 2.91 14.26 -9.28
CA SER A 211 3.77 14.83 -10.31
C SER A 211 3.43 14.29 -11.71
N ALA A 212 3.98 14.94 -12.75
CA ALA A 212 3.64 14.65 -14.15
C ALA A 212 4.16 13.30 -14.70
N ASN A 213 4.99 12.58 -13.94
CA ASN A 213 5.43 11.23 -14.28
C ASN A 213 4.31 10.18 -14.07
N VAL A 214 3.26 10.51 -13.31
CA VAL A 214 2.11 9.62 -13.15
C VAL A 214 1.26 9.64 -14.42
N ARG A 215 1.07 8.47 -15.03
CA ARG A 215 0.28 8.29 -16.26
C ARG A 215 -1.15 7.90 -15.95
N GLU A 216 -1.35 7.12 -14.91
CA GLU A 216 -2.64 6.62 -14.51
C GLU A 216 -2.77 6.49 -13.00
N TYR A 217 -3.91 6.96 -12.48
CA TYR A 217 -4.31 6.85 -11.10
C TYR A 217 -5.69 6.18 -11.02
N VAL A 218 -5.75 5.04 -10.35
CA VAL A 218 -7.01 4.32 -10.07
C VAL A 218 -7.16 4.24 -8.56
N GLY A 219 -8.24 4.79 -8.03
CA GLY A 219 -8.51 4.79 -6.59
C GLY A 219 -9.88 4.22 -6.26
N PHE A 220 -9.94 3.27 -5.35
CA PHE A 220 -11.20 2.78 -4.77
C PHE A 220 -11.35 3.32 -3.35
N TYR A 221 -12.50 3.93 -3.04
CA TYR A 221 -12.68 4.71 -1.82
C TYR A 221 -13.88 4.23 -1.00
N SER A 222 -13.70 4.15 0.32
CA SER A 222 -14.73 3.69 1.24
C SER A 222 -15.79 4.79 1.47
N ARG A 223 -17.05 4.52 1.14
CA ARG A 223 -18.12 5.50 1.29
C ARG A 223 -18.58 5.68 2.75
N ASP A 224 -18.53 4.61 3.53
CA ASP A 224 -19.20 4.53 4.84
C ASP A 224 -18.25 4.68 6.05
N GLU A 225 -16.96 4.95 5.81
CA GLU A 225 -16.00 5.29 6.87
C GLU A 225 -16.23 6.69 7.46
N ARG A 226 -16.15 6.81 8.79
CA ARG A 226 -16.35 8.07 9.53
C ARG A 226 -15.35 8.29 10.67
N SER A 227 -14.39 7.39 10.89
CA SER A 227 -13.44 7.51 11.99
C SER A 227 -12.66 8.82 11.90
N LYS A 228 -12.46 9.51 13.03
CA LYS A 228 -11.64 10.71 13.09
C LYS A 228 -10.22 10.42 12.65
N GLY A 229 -9.67 11.22 11.74
CA GLY A 229 -8.35 11.01 11.15
C GLY A 229 -8.33 10.02 9.96
N PHE A 230 -9.50 9.59 9.48
CA PHE A 230 -9.64 8.73 8.31
C PHE A 230 -10.18 9.48 7.09
N ALA A 231 -10.11 10.81 7.05
CA ALA A 231 -10.32 11.56 5.82
C ALA A 231 -9.35 11.06 4.73
N CYS A 232 -9.91 10.49 3.67
CA CYS A 232 -9.12 9.96 2.55
C CYS A 232 -8.66 11.08 1.61
N VAL A 233 -7.72 10.76 0.71
CA VAL A 233 -7.13 11.70 -0.24
C VAL A 233 -7.43 11.30 -1.67
N VAL A 234 -8.08 12.17 -2.42
CA VAL A 234 -8.04 12.16 -3.89
C VAL A 234 -6.98 13.17 -4.31
N PRO A 235 -5.86 12.76 -4.92
CA PRO A 235 -4.76 13.67 -5.16
C PRO A 235 -5.10 14.68 -6.25
N ASP A 236 -4.51 15.87 -6.17
CA ASP A 236 -4.42 16.77 -7.32
C ASP A 236 -3.40 16.19 -8.31
N VAL A 237 -3.80 16.02 -9.56
CA VAL A 237 -2.97 15.44 -10.62
C VAL A 237 -2.56 16.49 -11.64
N GLN A 238 -1.37 16.32 -12.24
CA GLN A 238 -0.95 17.15 -13.37
C GLN A 238 -1.73 16.81 -14.65
N PRO A 239 -1.89 17.77 -15.58
CA PRO A 239 -2.49 17.51 -16.88
C PRO A 239 -1.85 16.32 -17.60
N GLY A 240 -2.69 15.50 -18.24
CA GLY A 240 -2.25 14.28 -18.94
C GLY A 240 -2.26 13.01 -18.08
N THR A 241 -2.48 13.12 -16.77
CA THR A 241 -2.74 11.95 -15.90
C THR A 241 -4.18 11.47 -16.12
N ARG A 242 -4.37 10.19 -16.46
CA ARG A 242 -5.71 9.57 -16.41
C ARG A 242 -6.07 9.28 -14.96
N ILE A 243 -7.22 9.75 -14.49
CA ILE A 243 -7.66 9.53 -13.11
C ILE A 243 -9.06 8.92 -13.08
N GLY A 244 -9.17 7.73 -12.47
CA GLY A 244 -10.42 7.06 -12.19
C GLY A 244 -10.59 6.83 -10.70
N VAL A 245 -11.69 7.33 -10.13
CA VAL A 245 -11.99 7.18 -8.71
C VAL A 245 -13.37 6.55 -8.54
N PHE A 246 -13.46 5.52 -7.72
CA PHE A 246 -14.64 4.66 -7.60
C PHE A 246 -15.07 4.52 -6.14
N PRO A 247 -16.31 4.87 -5.80
CA PRO A 247 -16.81 4.70 -4.45
C PRO A 247 -17.30 3.26 -4.22
N MET A 248 -16.88 2.66 -3.10
CA MET A 248 -17.36 1.35 -2.65
C MET A 248 -18.08 1.46 -1.31
N PRO A 249 -19.18 0.73 -1.10
CA PRO A 249 -19.84 0.66 0.19
C PRO A 249 -18.95 -0.05 1.22
N GLY A 250 -19.15 0.30 2.49
CA GLY A 250 -18.37 -0.23 3.61
C GLY A 250 -17.29 0.72 4.12
N ARG A 251 -16.55 0.23 5.12
CA ARG A 251 -15.53 0.98 5.88
C ARG A 251 -14.13 0.75 5.33
N HIS A 252 -13.15 1.42 5.94
CA HIS A 252 -11.77 1.45 5.48
C HIS A 252 -11.16 0.08 5.13
N ALA A 253 -11.36 -0.92 6.00
CA ALA A 253 -10.83 -2.28 5.80
C ALA A 253 -11.75 -3.19 4.98
N THR A 254 -13.01 -2.79 4.75
CA THR A 254 -13.95 -3.58 3.94
C THR A 254 -13.46 -3.75 2.51
N LEU A 255 -12.85 -2.70 1.94
CA LEU A 255 -12.32 -2.70 0.58
C LEU A 255 -11.11 -3.63 0.39
N VAL A 256 -10.39 -3.97 1.47
CA VAL A 256 -9.25 -4.88 1.43
C VAL A 256 -9.54 -6.27 2.00
N GLY A 257 -10.83 -6.59 2.21
CA GLY A 257 -11.27 -7.94 2.54
C GLY A 257 -11.78 -8.15 3.96
N ASN A 258 -11.89 -7.12 4.81
CA ASN A 258 -12.59 -7.29 6.09
C ASN A 258 -14.11 -7.30 5.87
N ALA A 259 -14.68 -8.49 5.79
CA ALA A 259 -16.08 -8.73 5.45
C ALA A 259 -17.01 -8.76 6.67
N SER A 260 -16.57 -8.29 7.84
CA SER A 260 -17.41 -8.25 9.03
C SER A 260 -18.54 -7.21 8.91
N VAL A 261 -19.60 -7.36 9.70
CA VAL A 261 -20.78 -6.47 9.69
C VAL A 261 -20.42 -5.02 10.08
N ASP A 262 -19.34 -4.82 10.84
CA ASP A 262 -18.85 -3.49 11.21
C ASP A 262 -17.60 -3.05 10.44
N GLY A 263 -17.13 -3.87 9.49
CA GLY A 263 -15.99 -3.62 8.62
C GLY A 263 -14.63 -3.58 9.33
N ALA A 264 -14.52 -4.09 10.56
CA ALA A 264 -13.31 -4.08 11.37
C ALA A 264 -13.14 -5.34 12.26
N GLY A 265 -14.23 -5.98 12.63
CA GLY A 265 -14.26 -7.14 13.49
C GLY A 265 -14.06 -8.46 12.73
N SER A 266 -14.61 -9.52 13.31
CA SER A 266 -14.60 -10.87 12.74
C SER A 266 -15.89 -11.17 11.97
N GLY A 267 -15.81 -12.15 11.07
CA GLY A 267 -16.94 -12.62 10.27
C GLY A 267 -16.80 -12.29 8.78
N GLN A 268 -17.59 -13.00 7.98
CA GLN A 268 -17.54 -12.95 6.52
C GLN A 268 -18.96 -12.76 5.96
N VAL A 269 -19.54 -11.59 6.20
CA VAL A 269 -20.94 -11.26 5.85
C VAL A 269 -21.01 -10.38 4.61
N LEU A 270 -20.07 -9.46 4.43
CA LEU A 270 -20.10 -8.42 3.38
C LEU A 270 -18.81 -8.49 2.55
N VAL A 271 -18.66 -9.54 1.75
CA VAL A 271 -17.42 -9.87 1.01
C VAL A 271 -17.27 -9.12 -0.31
N GLU A 272 -18.37 -8.63 -0.85
CA GLU A 272 -18.52 -8.10 -2.20
C GLU A 272 -17.63 -6.88 -2.50
N PRO A 273 -17.49 -5.87 -1.61
CA PRO A 273 -16.61 -4.73 -1.89
C PRO A 273 -15.17 -5.18 -2.11
N GLY A 274 -14.65 -6.07 -1.25
CA GLY A 274 -13.29 -6.60 -1.38
C GLY A 274 -13.08 -7.42 -2.65
N LEU A 275 -14.09 -8.20 -3.07
CA LEU A 275 -14.05 -8.96 -4.33
C LEU A 275 -13.96 -8.06 -5.56
N VAL A 276 -14.80 -7.01 -5.63
CA VAL A 276 -14.81 -6.07 -6.76
C VAL A 276 -13.50 -5.29 -6.83
N VAL A 277 -13.03 -4.76 -5.70
CA VAL A 277 -11.77 -4.01 -5.65
C VAL A 277 -10.59 -4.91 -6.04
N ARG A 278 -10.54 -6.15 -5.55
CA ARG A 278 -9.50 -7.12 -5.93
C ARG A 278 -9.50 -7.39 -7.42
N HIS A 279 -10.66 -7.68 -7.99
CA HIS A 279 -10.77 -7.97 -9.42
C HIS A 279 -10.22 -6.81 -10.27
N TYR A 280 -10.59 -5.56 -9.96
CA TYR A 280 -10.08 -4.42 -10.71
C TYR A 280 -8.61 -4.08 -10.42
N ALA A 281 -8.08 -4.41 -9.25
CA ALA A 281 -6.65 -4.35 -8.99
C ALA A 281 -5.90 -5.33 -9.92
N GLU A 282 -6.37 -6.57 -10.02
CA GLU A 282 -5.80 -7.59 -10.89
C GLU A 282 -5.89 -7.20 -12.38
N VAL A 283 -7.03 -6.66 -12.82
CA VAL A 283 -7.22 -6.17 -14.20
C VAL A 283 -6.24 -5.05 -14.52
N CYS A 284 -6.13 -4.03 -13.66
CA CYS A 284 -5.20 -2.92 -13.84
C CYS A 284 -3.75 -3.39 -13.86
N LEU A 285 -3.34 -4.23 -12.91
CA LEU A 285 -1.96 -4.75 -12.83
C LEU A 285 -1.58 -5.56 -14.06
N ARG A 286 -2.45 -6.45 -14.53
CA ARG A 286 -2.22 -7.22 -15.76
C ARG A 286 -2.10 -6.32 -16.98
N ARG A 287 -2.98 -5.32 -17.12
CA ARG A 287 -2.91 -4.31 -18.18
C ARG A 287 -1.62 -3.49 -18.12
N TRP A 288 -1.10 -3.24 -16.91
CA TRP A 288 0.19 -2.58 -16.69
C TRP A 288 1.40 -3.51 -16.77
N GLY A 289 1.23 -4.74 -17.24
CA GLY A 289 2.31 -5.68 -17.56
C GLY A 289 2.79 -6.55 -16.39
N VAL A 290 1.99 -6.71 -15.34
CA VAL A 290 2.28 -7.62 -14.23
C VAL A 290 1.71 -9.01 -14.53
N GLU A 291 2.51 -10.04 -14.31
CA GLU A 291 2.07 -11.43 -14.37
C GLU A 291 1.59 -11.88 -12.99
N LEU A 292 0.28 -12.08 -12.84
CA LEU A 292 -0.35 -12.52 -11.59
C LEU A 292 -0.87 -13.95 -11.72
N ALA A 293 -0.70 -14.75 -10.67
CA ALA A 293 -1.40 -16.01 -10.49
C ALA A 293 -2.67 -15.84 -9.64
N LYS A 294 -3.55 -16.86 -9.64
CA LYS A 294 -4.74 -16.91 -8.76
C LYS A 294 -5.64 -15.67 -8.83
N CYS A 295 -5.76 -15.07 -10.01
CA CYS A 295 -6.71 -13.99 -10.27
C CYS A 295 -8.16 -14.48 -10.06
N LEU A 296 -9.04 -13.57 -9.67
CA LEU A 296 -10.47 -13.85 -9.56
C LEU A 296 -11.13 -14.03 -10.93
N ASP A 297 -10.63 -13.32 -11.96
CA ASP A 297 -11.13 -13.36 -13.33
C ASP A 297 -12.67 -13.27 -13.44
N LEU A 298 -13.26 -12.35 -12.66
CA LEU A 298 -14.71 -12.13 -12.64
C LEU A 298 -15.22 -11.67 -14.01
N SER A 299 -16.35 -12.24 -14.43
CA SER A 299 -17.13 -11.74 -15.57
C SER A 299 -17.89 -10.46 -15.21
N GLU A 300 -18.32 -9.72 -16.24
CA GLU A 300 -19.14 -8.51 -16.05
C GLU A 300 -20.45 -8.82 -15.30
N GLU A 301 -21.06 -9.97 -15.60
CA GLU A 301 -22.28 -10.43 -14.92
C GLU A 301 -22.03 -10.66 -13.42
N GLN A 302 -20.90 -11.29 -13.05
CA GLN A 302 -20.53 -11.49 -11.65
C GLN A 302 -20.28 -10.16 -10.92
N VAL A 303 -19.58 -9.22 -11.56
CA VAL A 303 -19.33 -7.89 -10.99
C VAL A 303 -20.66 -7.17 -10.75
N MET A 304 -21.58 -7.18 -11.73
CA MET A 304 -22.91 -6.58 -11.57
C MET A 304 -23.75 -7.29 -10.49
N GLY A 305 -23.64 -8.62 -10.39
CA GLY A 305 -24.23 -9.41 -9.31
C GLY A 305 -23.76 -8.95 -7.93
N TYR A 306 -22.46 -8.70 -7.76
CA TYR A 306 -21.91 -8.16 -6.52
C TYR A 306 -22.38 -6.73 -6.23
N HIS A 307 -22.49 -5.85 -7.24
CA HIS A 307 -23.09 -4.53 -7.04
C HIS A 307 -24.55 -4.59 -6.61
N LYS A 308 -25.33 -5.52 -7.16
CA LYS A 308 -26.70 -5.75 -6.73
C LYS A 308 -26.75 -6.22 -5.27
N ALA A 309 -25.94 -7.21 -4.90
CA ALA A 309 -25.86 -7.70 -3.52
C ALA A 309 -25.45 -6.59 -2.54
N MET A 310 -24.51 -5.73 -2.94
CA MET A 310 -24.13 -4.56 -2.15
C MET A 310 -25.30 -3.58 -1.97
N ALA A 311 -26.08 -3.32 -3.02
CA ALA A 311 -27.27 -2.45 -2.94
C ALA A 311 -28.38 -3.07 -2.06
N ASP A 312 -28.59 -4.38 -2.14
CA ASP A 312 -29.56 -5.10 -1.30
C ASP A 312 -29.16 -5.09 0.19
N CYS A 313 -27.86 -4.91 0.50
CA CYS A 313 -27.31 -4.79 1.85
C CYS A 313 -27.00 -3.34 2.28
N GLU A 314 -27.50 -2.32 1.57
CA GLU A 314 -27.18 -0.90 1.80
C GLU A 314 -27.38 -0.46 3.26
N ASP A 315 -28.44 -0.91 3.92
CA ASP A 315 -28.71 -0.57 5.34
C ASP A 315 -27.59 -1.04 6.29
N GLN A 316 -26.95 -2.18 5.99
CA GLN A 316 -25.84 -2.68 6.79
C GLN A 316 -24.61 -1.80 6.63
N TYR A 317 -24.30 -1.37 5.41
CA TYR A 317 -23.21 -0.44 5.14
C TYR A 317 -23.45 0.94 5.77
N GLN A 318 -24.68 1.46 5.71
CA GLN A 318 -25.03 2.71 6.38
C GLN A 318 -24.91 2.60 7.91
N ALA A 319 -25.23 1.44 8.49
CA ALA A 319 -25.03 1.21 9.92
C ALA A 319 -23.55 1.30 10.34
N MET A 320 -22.61 0.98 9.43
CA MET A 320 -21.18 1.12 9.69
C MET A 320 -20.75 2.58 9.94
N ARG A 321 -21.48 3.59 9.46
CA ARG A 321 -21.15 5.02 9.67
C ARG A 321 -21.14 5.43 11.15
N ARG A 322 -21.74 4.62 12.03
CA ARG A 322 -21.74 4.83 13.49
C ARG A 322 -20.55 4.20 14.20
N LYS A 323 -19.71 3.46 13.49
CA LYS A 323 -18.52 2.78 14.01
C LYS A 323 -17.30 3.67 13.82
N SER A 324 -16.32 3.55 14.71
CA SER A 324 -15.06 4.30 14.61
C SER A 324 -13.87 3.47 15.11
N TYR A 325 -12.75 3.54 14.39
CA TYR A 325 -11.45 3.01 14.82
C TYR A 325 -10.81 3.87 15.92
N THR A 326 -11.16 5.15 16.00
CA THR A 326 -10.56 6.13 16.90
C THR A 326 -11.52 6.57 18.00
N VAL A 327 -12.62 5.84 18.20
CA VAL A 327 -13.71 6.12 19.14
C VAL A 327 -14.52 7.39 18.79
N VAL A 328 -13.97 8.29 17.98
CA VAL A 328 -14.59 9.55 17.54
C VAL A 328 -14.87 9.50 16.04
N THR A 329 -15.97 10.09 15.58
CA THR A 329 -16.31 10.23 14.16
C THR A 329 -16.08 11.66 13.64
N GLU A 330 -15.87 11.80 12.34
CA GLU A 330 -15.73 13.07 11.62
C GLU A 330 -16.55 13.07 10.31
N GLY A 331 -16.70 14.25 9.71
CA GLY A 331 -17.58 14.46 8.56
C GLY A 331 -19.04 14.59 8.98
N SER A 332 -19.94 14.38 8.03
CA SER A 332 -21.39 14.44 8.27
C SER A 332 -21.99 13.03 8.36
N ARG A 333 -23.24 12.95 8.81
CA ARG A 333 -23.98 11.69 8.86
C ARG A 333 -24.07 11.03 7.48
N ASP A 334 -24.30 11.84 6.45
CA ASP A 334 -24.63 11.34 5.11
C ASP A 334 -23.43 11.37 4.15
N ASP A 335 -22.36 12.08 4.49
CA ASP A 335 -21.20 12.26 3.62
C ASP A 335 -19.87 12.27 4.39
N ARG A 336 -18.86 11.63 3.81
CA ARG A 336 -17.54 11.42 4.41
C ARG A 336 -16.65 12.65 4.20
N LEU A 337 -15.83 12.98 5.19
CA LEU A 337 -14.78 13.99 5.05
C LEU A 337 -13.65 13.49 4.13
N LEU A 338 -13.16 14.34 3.24
CA LEU A 338 -12.13 13.99 2.26
C LEU A 338 -11.22 15.19 1.98
N HIS A 339 -9.99 14.92 1.56
CA HIS A 339 -9.08 15.90 0.99
C HIS A 339 -8.97 15.68 -0.53
N GLN A 340 -9.32 16.71 -1.31
CA GLN A 340 -9.03 16.77 -2.74
C GLN A 340 -7.81 17.67 -2.92
N GLY A 341 -6.65 17.06 -3.13
CA GLY A 341 -5.39 17.78 -3.01
C GLY A 341 -5.21 18.37 -1.62
N THR A 342 -4.85 19.65 -1.57
CA THR A 342 -4.73 20.40 -0.31
C THR A 342 -6.07 20.91 0.22
N ARG A 343 -7.15 20.80 -0.55
CA ARG A 343 -8.47 21.31 -0.20
C ARG A 343 -9.29 20.26 0.53
N GLN A 344 -9.77 20.60 1.72
CA GLN A 344 -10.76 19.78 2.42
C GLN A 344 -12.14 19.94 1.76
N THR A 345 -12.82 18.83 1.53
CA THR A 345 -14.17 18.78 0.93
C THR A 345 -14.93 17.54 1.45
N THR A 346 -16.02 17.16 0.79
CA THR A 346 -16.75 15.94 1.11
C THR A 346 -16.72 14.96 -0.06
N PHE A 347 -16.88 13.69 0.27
CA PHE A 347 -16.70 12.56 -0.63
C PHE A 347 -17.58 12.68 -1.88
N SER A 348 -18.88 12.95 -1.73
CA SER A 348 -19.80 13.08 -2.88
C SER A 348 -19.53 14.26 -3.81
N HIS A 349 -18.71 15.24 -3.38
CA HIS A 349 -18.38 16.43 -4.17
C HIS A 349 -17.19 16.23 -5.12
N VAL A 350 -16.48 15.11 -5.02
CA VAL A 350 -15.40 14.75 -5.94
C VAL A 350 -15.99 14.14 -7.21
N ARG A 351 -16.26 14.99 -8.20
CA ARG A 351 -16.90 14.66 -9.48
C ARG A 351 -16.55 15.70 -10.56
N GLY A 352 -16.93 15.41 -11.80
CA GLY A 352 -16.63 16.21 -12.97
C GLY A 352 -15.23 15.93 -13.54
N ASP A 353 -14.78 16.76 -14.47
CA ASP A 353 -13.40 16.69 -14.96
C ASP A 353 -12.42 16.90 -13.80
N PRO A 354 -11.29 16.17 -13.74
CA PRO A 354 -10.76 15.26 -14.75
C PRO A 354 -11.13 13.77 -14.58
N TYR A 355 -12.15 13.44 -13.77
CA TYR A 355 -12.44 12.06 -13.37
C TYR A 355 -13.10 11.22 -14.48
N CYS A 356 -12.69 9.96 -14.60
CA CYS A 356 -13.32 8.97 -15.45
C CYS A 356 -13.73 7.73 -14.62
N PRO A 357 -15.02 7.52 -14.34
CA PRO A 357 -16.18 8.25 -14.84
C PRO A 357 -16.34 9.65 -14.21
N ALA A 358 -17.01 10.57 -14.91
CA ALA A 358 -17.23 11.94 -14.45
C ALA A 358 -18.11 12.02 -13.18
N ALA A 359 -18.86 10.97 -12.86
CA ALA A 359 -19.58 10.87 -11.59
C ALA A 359 -18.62 10.82 -10.38
N GLY A 360 -17.37 10.36 -10.58
CA GLY A 360 -16.35 10.24 -9.54
C GLY A 360 -16.88 9.50 -8.31
N LEU A 361 -16.62 10.08 -7.14
CA LEU A 361 -17.06 9.53 -5.85
C LEU A 361 -18.54 9.82 -5.54
N GLY A 362 -19.22 10.63 -6.37
CA GLY A 362 -20.67 10.82 -6.33
C GLY A 362 -21.46 9.71 -7.01
N LEU A 363 -20.80 8.68 -7.55
CA LEU A 363 -21.45 7.54 -8.20
C LEU A 363 -22.30 6.74 -7.20
N THR A 364 -23.60 6.58 -7.50
CA THR A 364 -24.56 5.86 -6.65
C THR A 364 -25.01 4.52 -7.23
N GLN A 365 -24.85 4.32 -8.54
CA GLN A 365 -25.21 3.10 -9.24
C GLN A 365 -24.08 2.75 -10.21
N CYS A 366 -23.73 1.46 -10.27
CA CYS A 366 -22.75 0.95 -11.21
C CYS A 366 -23.47 0.19 -12.34
N ASP A 367 -22.98 0.34 -13.55
CA ASP A 367 -23.45 -0.30 -14.76
C ASP A 367 -22.27 -0.86 -15.59
N GLY A 368 -22.57 -1.43 -16.76
CA GLY A 368 -21.57 -2.04 -17.63
C GLY A 368 -20.49 -1.07 -18.14
N ASP A 369 -20.78 0.24 -18.19
CA ASP A 369 -19.83 1.25 -18.67
C ASP A 369 -18.98 1.85 -17.53
N THR A 370 -19.41 1.71 -16.27
CA THR A 370 -18.75 2.30 -15.09
C THR A 370 -17.25 1.99 -15.03
N TYR A 371 -16.86 0.74 -15.30
CA TYR A 371 -15.48 0.28 -15.21
C TYR A 371 -14.78 0.16 -16.56
N LYS A 372 -15.40 0.65 -17.64
CA LYS A 372 -14.87 0.51 -19.00
C LYS A 372 -13.49 1.14 -19.15
N ALA A 373 -13.21 2.21 -18.42
CA ALA A 373 -11.90 2.87 -18.40
C ALA A 373 -10.78 2.01 -17.77
N LEU A 374 -11.14 0.97 -17.00
CA LEU A 374 -10.17 0.07 -16.37
C LEU A 374 -9.84 -1.16 -17.23
N ARG A 375 -10.62 -1.42 -18.28
CA ARG A 375 -10.41 -2.56 -19.18
C ARG A 375 -9.30 -2.30 -20.20
#